data_AF-A0A2N8P419-F1
#
_entry.id   AF-A0A2N8P419-F1
#
_cell.length_a   1.000
_cell.length_b   1.000
_cell.length_c   1.000
_cell.angle_alpha   90.00
_cell.angle_beta   90.00
_cell.angle_gamma   90.00
#
_symmetry.space_group_name_H-M   'P 1'
#
loop_
_entity.id
_entity.type
_entity.pdbx_description
1 polymer ?
#
loop_
_entity_poly.entity_id
_entity_poly.type
_entity_poly.pdbx_seq_one_letter_code
_entity_poly.pdbx_strand_id
1 'polypeptide(L)'
;MAYRYECRACKGESTKVDTREEAENVQQLHRAVEHGGLAPAAGDIVRPSRIPVPQGPPPVTTRKALALLGLLAVGLLIARLLGQ
;
A
#
# COMPACT_ATOMS: atom_id res chain seq x y z
N MET A 1 2.01 -14.04 8.65
CA MET A 1 0.63 -14.49 8.41
C MET A 1 -0.19 -13.25 8.20
N ALA A 2 -0.89 -13.11 7.07
CA ALA A 2 -1.58 -11.86 6.75
C ALA A 2 -2.92 -11.75 7.49
N TYR A 3 -3.38 -10.54 7.74
CA TYR A 3 -4.67 -10.24 8.35
C TYR A 3 -5.48 -9.32 7.44
N ARG A 4 -6.80 -9.38 7.56
CA ARG A 4 -7.73 -8.48 6.90
C ARG A 4 -8.90 -8.16 7.80
N TYR A 5 -9.52 -7.01 7.57
CA TYR A 5 -10.76 -6.59 8.20
C TYR A 5 -11.93 -6.79 7.23
N GLU A 6 -13.04 -7.32 7.75
CA GLU A 6 -14.32 -7.41 7.06
C GLU A 6 -15.38 -6.60 7.82
N CYS A 7 -15.99 -5.61 7.15
CA CYS A 7 -17.13 -4.83 7.63
C CYS A 7 -18.43 -5.54 7.24
N ARG A 8 -19.27 -5.89 8.22
CA ARG A 8 -20.56 -6.55 7.90
C ARG A 8 -21.65 -5.58 7.48
N ALA A 9 -21.61 -4.34 7.97
CA ALA A 9 -22.61 -3.32 7.67
C ALA A 9 -22.61 -2.93 6.19
N CYS A 10 -21.44 -2.63 5.63
CA CYS A 10 -21.30 -2.21 4.23
C CYS A 10 -20.78 -3.32 3.31
N LYS A 11 -20.50 -4.52 3.84
CA LYS A 11 -19.83 -5.62 3.13
C LYS A 11 -18.45 -5.23 2.56
N GLY A 12 -17.78 -4.23 3.16
CA GLY A 12 -16.44 -3.80 2.77
C GLY A 12 -15.35 -4.74 3.30
N GLU A 13 -14.26 -4.88 2.56
CA GLU A 13 -13.07 -5.66 2.96
C GLU A 13 -11.82 -4.76 2.81
N SER A 14 -10.92 -4.81 3.80
CA SER A 14 -9.65 -4.10 3.71
C SER A 14 -8.64 -4.83 2.84
N THR A 15 -7.64 -4.09 2.35
CA THR A 15 -6.38 -4.69 1.90
C THR A 15 -5.75 -5.51 3.04
N LYS A 16 -4.97 -6.52 2.67
CA LYS A 16 -4.25 -7.38 3.63
C LYS A 16 -3.08 -6.63 4.23
N VAL A 17 -2.84 -6.90 5.50
CA VAL A 17 -1.74 -6.32 6.29
C VAL A 17 -0.98 -7.42 7.02
N ASP A 18 0.23 -7.14 7.45
CA ASP A 18 1.14 -8.14 8.02
C ASP A 18 0.78 -8.48 9.47
N THR A 19 0.18 -7.54 10.19
CA THR A 19 -0.15 -7.70 11.61
C THR A 19 -1.66 -7.61 11.86
N ARG A 20 -2.08 -8.25 12.94
CA ARG A 20 -3.46 -8.17 13.41
C ARG A 20 -3.80 -6.74 13.85
N GLU A 21 -2.87 -6.09 14.53
CA GLU A 21 -3.00 -4.72 15.03
C GLU A 21 -3.25 -3.72 13.90
N GLU A 22 -2.52 -3.83 12.78
CA GLU A 22 -2.80 -2.99 11.60
C GLU A 22 -4.22 -3.21 11.06
N ALA A 23 -4.71 -4.45 11.05
CA ALA A 23 -6.06 -4.73 10.57
C ALA A 23 -7.13 -4.15 11.52
N GLU A 24 -6.86 -4.14 12.82
CA GLU A 24 -7.69 -3.49 13.83
C GLU A 24 -7.65 -1.95 13.70
N ASN A 25 -6.49 -1.37 13.39
CA ASN A 25 -6.37 0.07 13.10
C ASN A 25 -7.15 0.46 11.84
N VAL A 26 -7.07 -0.34 10.76
CA VAL A 26 -7.86 -0.13 9.55
C VAL A 26 -9.36 -0.24 9.83
N GLN A 27 -9.77 -1.19 10.67
CA GLN A 27 -11.16 -1.29 11.13
C GLN A 27 -11.61 -0.01 11.87
N GLN A 28 -10.80 0.50 12.81
CA GLN A 28 -11.13 1.72 13.54
C GLN A 28 -11.22 2.93 12.60
N LEU A 29 -10.27 3.08 11.67
CA LEU A 29 -10.27 4.15 10.69
C LEU A 29 -11.50 4.08 9.77
N HIS A 30 -11.81 2.91 9.24
CA HIS A 30 -13.00 2.70 8.40
C HIS A 30 -14.28 3.08 9.14
N ARG A 31 -14.41 2.70 10.42
CA ARG A 31 -15.57 3.10 11.23
C ARG A 31 -15.66 4.60 11.43
N ALA A 32 -14.54 5.25 11.72
CA ALA A 32 -14.51 6.70 11.91
C ALA A 32 -14.93 7.44 10.64
N VAL A 33 -14.47 6.98 9.47
CA VAL A 33 -14.71 7.62 8.18
C VAL A 33 -16.08 7.28 7.58
N GLU A 34 -16.46 5.99 7.54
CA GLU A 34 -17.63 5.51 6.81
C GLU A 34 -18.88 5.37 7.69
N HIS A 35 -18.71 5.25 9.00
CA HIS A 35 -19.80 4.98 9.96
C HIS A 35 -19.89 6.03 11.08
N GLY A 36 -19.16 7.15 10.96
CA GLY A 36 -19.20 8.26 11.91
C GLY A 36 -18.71 7.92 13.32
N GLY A 37 -17.87 6.87 13.46
CA GLY A 37 -17.32 6.43 14.74
C GLY A 37 -18.33 5.72 15.65
N LEU A 38 -19.53 5.40 15.17
CA LEU A 38 -20.52 4.63 15.93
C LEU A 38 -20.03 3.19 16.17
N ALA A 39 -20.51 2.60 17.28
CA ALA A 39 -20.12 1.30 17.82
C ALA A 39 -20.08 0.19 16.75
N PRO A 40 -19.27 -0.89 16.95
CA PRO A 40 -19.11 -1.96 15.98
C PRO A 40 -20.45 -2.40 15.41
N ALA A 41 -20.58 -2.40 14.08
CA ALA A 41 -21.67 -3.15 13.47
C ALA A 41 -21.51 -4.59 13.96
N ALA A 42 -22.57 -5.15 14.58
CA ALA A 42 -22.52 -6.51 15.11
C ALA A 42 -22.03 -7.46 14.01
N GLY A 43 -20.82 -8.02 14.18
CA GLY A 43 -20.20 -8.94 13.23
C GLY A 43 -18.97 -8.45 12.46
N ASP A 44 -18.46 -7.24 12.70
CA ASP A 44 -17.15 -6.82 12.18
C ASP A 44 -16.02 -7.69 12.74
N ILE A 45 -15.19 -8.30 11.88
CA ILE A 45 -14.18 -9.27 12.32
C ILE A 45 -12.86 -9.04 11.58
N VAL A 46 -11.76 -9.07 12.34
CA VAL A 46 -10.40 -9.23 11.80
C VAL A 46 -10.12 -10.72 11.63
N ARG A 47 -9.80 -11.14 10.40
CA ARG A 47 -9.55 -12.54 10.06
C ARG A 47 -8.14 -12.75 9.52
N PRO A 48 -7.53 -13.92 9.81
CA PRO A 48 -6.32 -14.30 9.10
C PRO A 48 -6.61 -14.60 7.63
N SER A 49 -5.75 -14.07 6.76
CA SER A 49 -5.74 -14.34 5.32
C SER A 49 -4.67 -15.38 5.01
N ARG A 50 -5.05 -16.43 4.26
CA ARG A 50 -4.11 -17.40 3.68
C ARG A 50 -3.37 -16.86 2.45
N ILE A 51 -3.86 -15.77 1.88
CA ILE A 51 -3.24 -15.13 0.73
C ILE A 51 -2.16 -14.17 1.25
N PRO A 52 -0.94 -14.20 0.69
CA PRO A 52 0.15 -13.31 1.09
C PRO A 52 -0.20 -11.83 0.87
N VAL A 53 0.47 -10.96 1.63
CA VAL A 53 0.38 -9.50 1.47
C VAL A 53 0.95 -9.12 0.11
N PRO A 54 0.27 -8.25 -0.68
CA PRO A 54 0.81 -7.77 -1.94
C PRO A 54 2.15 -7.07 -1.69
N GLN A 55 3.22 -7.61 -2.24
CA GLN A 55 4.52 -6.94 -2.17
C GLN A 55 4.52 -5.82 -3.20
N GLY A 56 4.63 -4.58 -2.72
CA GLY A 56 4.81 -3.41 -3.58
C GLY A 56 6.06 -3.55 -4.47
N PRO A 57 6.23 -2.67 -5.47
CA PRO A 57 7.44 -2.69 -6.27
C PRO A 57 8.68 -2.62 -5.36
N PRO A 58 9.77 -3.33 -5.71
CA PRO A 58 10.95 -3.37 -4.86
C PRO A 58 11.48 -1.95 -4.61
N PRO A 59 12.02 -1.67 -3.41
CA PRO A 59 12.55 -0.35 -3.11
C PRO A 59 13.62 0.03 -4.14
N VAL A 60 13.45 1.18 -4.79
CA VAL A 60 14.48 1.75 -5.67
C VAL A 60 15.63 2.22 -4.80
N THR A 61 16.79 1.57 -4.94
CA THR A 61 17.99 1.98 -4.22
C THR A 61 18.52 3.30 -4.77
N THR A 62 19.07 4.16 -3.91
CA THR A 62 19.68 5.45 -4.28
C THR A 62 20.69 5.29 -5.42
N ARG A 63 21.42 4.17 -5.43
CA ARG A 63 22.39 3.83 -6.48
C ARG A 63 21.73 3.65 -7.86
N LYS A 64 20.57 2.99 -7.92
CA LYS A 64 19.81 2.81 -9.17
C LYS A 64 19.23 4.13 -9.65
N ALA A 65 18.73 4.96 -8.73
CA ALA A 65 18.24 6.30 -9.06
C ALA A 65 19.36 7.19 -9.63
N LEU A 66 20.54 7.18 -9.01
CA LEU A 66 21.71 7.92 -9.49
C LEU A 66 22.22 7.40 -10.85
N ALA A 67 22.21 6.09 -11.08
CA ALA A 67 22.60 5.52 -12.37
C ALA A 67 21.65 5.95 -13.51
N LEU A 68 20.34 5.96 -13.24
CA LEU A 68 19.33 6.47 -14.17
C LEU A 68 19.52 7.96 -14.47
N LEU A 69 19.77 8.78 -13.44
CA LEU A 69 20.06 10.20 -13.61
C LEU A 69 21.35 10.43 -14.41
N GLY A 70 22.39 9.65 -14.15
CA GLY A 70 23.65 9.69 -14.91
C GLY A 70 23.45 9.34 -16.40
N LEU A 71 22.71 8.27 -16.69
CA LEU A 71 22.35 7.89 -18.06
C LEU A 71 21.55 8.98 -18.77
N LEU A 72 20.62 9.61 -18.06
CA LEU A 72 19.79 10.69 -18.61
C LEU A 72 20.63 11.93 -18.93
N ALA A 73 21.56 12.30 -18.04
CA ALA A 73 22.51 13.40 -18.26
C ALA A 73 23.44 13.13 -19.46
N VAL A 74 23.95 11.90 -19.60
CA VAL A 74 24.77 11.49 -20.74
C VAL A 74 23.97 11.53 -22.04
N GLY A 75 22.74 11.03 -22.04
CA GLY A 75 21.86 11.09 -23.21
C GLY A 75 21.58 12.53 -23.66
N LEU A 76 21.36 13.45 -22.71
CA LEU A 76 21.18 14.87 -23.00
C LEU A 76 22.45 15.49 -23.62
N LEU A 77 23.62 15.12 -23.10
CA LEU A 77 24.91 15.58 -23.60
C LEU A 77 25.14 15.10 -25.04
N ILE A 78 24.88 13.83 -25.32
CA ILE A 78 24.99 13.24 -26.67
C ILE A 78 24.02 13.91 -27.63
N ALA A 79 22.77 14.12 -27.22
CA ALA A 79 21.77 14.80 -28.05
C ALA A 79 22.19 16.24 -28.38
N ARG A 80 22.83 16.95 -27.45
CA ARG A 80 23.38 18.29 -27.69
C ARG A 80 24.55 18.28 -28.68
N LEU A 81 25.38 17.23 -28.65
CA LEU A 81 26.53 17.09 -29.55
C LEU A 81 26.14 16.65 -30.97
N LEU A 82 25.08 15.86 -31.12
CA LEU A 82 24.58 15.38 -32.42
C LEU A 82 23.54 16.30 -33.06
N GLY A 83 22.96 17.22 -32.30
CA GLY A 83 21.96 18.19 -32.77
C GLY A 83 22.55 19.55 -33.19
N GLN A 84 23.88 19.66 -33.28
CA GLN A 84 24.61 20.75 -33.94
C GLN A 84 25.09 20.28 -35.32
#